data_AF-A0A352RUR1-F1
#
_entry.id   AF-A0A352RUR1-F1
#
_cell.length_a   1.000
_cell.length_b   1.000
_cell.length_c   1.000
_cell.angle_alpha   90.00
_cell.angle_beta   90.00
_cell.angle_gamma   90.00
#
_symmetry.space_group_name_H-M   'P 1'
#
loop_
_entity.id
_entity.type
_entity.pdbx_description
1 polymer ?
#
loop_
_entity_poly.entity_id
_entity_poly.type
_entity_poly.pdbx_seq_one_letter_code
_entity_poly.pdbx_strand_id
1 'polypeptide(L)'
;MMQRLKDALAAIKRKKYAAAAESIGGATGRFPDKLWFAKLEFSPKRADYYYDLAMRIEKMPGEPISNHFAKDAARRAGEPLGLLAALWLARYEGLDGQTQESRLAEIFRGTVPDEDLAILAVAEQGGDVKDGLFRLAENLRAMSEAKSNILLLLASMGITLIILHVYLGVMAFIVAPMLDRSFANLLPVDGYGPIARAFHLGTTFLREWGWLVLLGEVGLVWWVLCALRN
;
A
#
# COMPACT_ATOMS: atom_id res chain seq x y z
N MET A 1 1.10 -20.76 -49.45
CA MET A 1 0.86 -19.47 -48.76
C MET A 1 0.26 -19.67 -47.36
N MET A 2 -0.82 -20.47 -47.24
CA MET A 2 -1.49 -20.81 -45.97
C MET A 2 -0.58 -21.40 -44.88
N GLN A 3 0.38 -22.26 -45.26
CA GLN A 3 1.28 -22.95 -44.32
C GLN A 3 2.26 -21.98 -43.65
N ARG A 4 2.88 -21.08 -44.43
CA ARG A 4 3.81 -20.05 -43.92
C ARG A 4 3.13 -19.09 -42.93
N LEU A 5 1.83 -18.85 -43.11
CA LEU A 5 1.01 -18.00 -42.25
C LEU A 5 0.71 -18.70 -40.91
N LYS A 6 0.43 -20.01 -40.94
CA LYS A 6 0.30 -20.84 -39.75
C LYS A 6 1.62 -20.93 -38.97
N ASP A 7 2.74 -21.11 -39.67
CA ASP A 7 4.07 -21.21 -39.06
C ASP A 7 4.49 -19.87 -38.43
N ALA A 8 4.19 -18.74 -39.08
CA ALA A 8 4.44 -17.41 -38.54
C ALA A 8 3.58 -17.12 -37.30
N LEU A 9 2.29 -17.48 -37.33
CA LEU A 9 1.41 -17.38 -36.16
C LEU A 9 1.91 -18.27 -35.01
N ALA A 10 2.36 -19.50 -35.29
CA ALA A 10 2.92 -20.40 -34.30
C ALA A 10 4.24 -19.89 -33.70
N ALA A 11 5.09 -19.23 -34.50
CA ALA A 11 6.32 -18.60 -34.04
C ALA A 11 6.06 -17.38 -33.16
N ILE A 12 5.10 -16.53 -33.53
CA ILE A 12 4.63 -15.40 -32.71
C ILE A 12 4.05 -15.92 -31.40
N LYS A 13 3.25 -16.99 -31.47
CA LYS A 13 2.73 -17.71 -30.31
C LYS A 13 3.90 -18.13 -29.40
N ARG A 14 4.86 -18.92 -29.91
CA ARG A 14 6.05 -19.36 -29.14
C ARG A 14 6.83 -18.21 -28.50
N LYS A 15 7.05 -17.10 -29.21
CA LYS A 15 7.79 -15.95 -28.67
C LYS A 15 7.00 -15.23 -27.57
N LYS A 16 5.69 -15.08 -27.74
CA LYS A 16 4.74 -14.55 -26.75
C LYS A 16 4.78 -15.37 -25.45
N TYR A 17 4.83 -16.70 -25.56
CA TYR A 17 4.85 -17.61 -24.40
C TYR A 17 6.24 -17.87 -23.83
N ALA A 18 7.33 -17.64 -24.56
CA ALA A 18 8.69 -17.79 -24.04
C ALA A 18 8.99 -16.77 -22.94
N ALA A 19 8.61 -15.50 -23.13
CA ALA A 19 8.77 -14.45 -22.12
C ALA A 19 7.88 -14.70 -20.88
N ALA A 20 6.66 -15.20 -21.11
CA ALA A 20 5.79 -15.63 -20.02
C ALA A 20 6.39 -16.85 -19.28
N ALA A 21 6.92 -17.84 -19.99
CA ALA A 21 7.54 -19.02 -19.38
C ALA A 21 8.84 -18.69 -18.62
N GLU A 22 9.64 -17.72 -19.07
CA GLU A 22 10.85 -17.27 -18.37
C GLU A 22 10.53 -16.57 -17.05
N SER A 23 9.46 -15.75 -17.04
CA SER A 23 8.97 -15.09 -15.82
C SER A 23 8.22 -16.06 -14.89
N ILE A 24 7.41 -16.97 -15.43
CA ILE A 24 6.71 -18.03 -14.70
C ILE A 24 7.72 -19.04 -14.11
N GLY A 25 8.79 -19.40 -14.83
CA GLY A 25 9.86 -20.26 -14.32
C GLY A 25 10.55 -19.69 -13.07
N GLY A 26 10.48 -18.38 -12.87
CA GLY A 26 10.83 -17.72 -11.61
C GLY A 26 9.71 -17.71 -10.55
N ALA A 27 8.44 -17.74 -10.96
CA ALA A 27 7.25 -17.59 -10.12
C ALA A 27 6.68 -18.91 -9.56
N THR A 28 6.75 -20.03 -10.30
CA THR A 28 6.06 -21.28 -9.94
C THR A 28 6.96 -22.37 -9.36
N GLY A 29 8.28 -22.15 -9.18
CA GLY A 29 9.13 -23.25 -8.72
C GLY A 29 10.41 -22.92 -7.97
N ARG A 30 10.78 -21.65 -7.73
CA ARG A 30 12.07 -21.39 -7.06
C ARG A 30 12.16 -20.22 -6.08
N PHE A 31 11.29 -19.20 -6.15
CA PHE A 31 11.37 -18.04 -5.23
C PHE A 31 10.00 -17.40 -4.93
N PRO A 32 9.22 -17.91 -3.95
CA PRO A 32 7.99 -17.27 -3.46
C PRO A 32 8.18 -15.79 -3.06
N ASP A 33 9.39 -15.42 -2.66
CA ASP A 33 9.78 -14.05 -2.29
C ASP A 33 9.55 -13.04 -3.41
N LYS A 34 9.89 -13.39 -4.66
CA LYS A 34 9.77 -12.47 -5.81
C LYS A 34 8.32 -12.08 -6.08
N LEU A 35 7.40 -13.05 -5.91
CA LEU A 35 5.98 -12.80 -6.08
C LEU A 35 5.43 -11.93 -4.95
N TRP A 36 5.90 -12.13 -3.71
CA TRP A 36 5.52 -11.29 -2.57
C TRP A 36 5.97 -9.83 -2.77
N PHE A 37 7.23 -9.61 -3.15
CA PHE A 37 7.73 -8.27 -3.49
C PHE A 37 6.96 -7.65 -4.65
N ALA A 38 6.60 -8.44 -5.67
CA ALA A 38 5.83 -7.97 -6.80
C ALA A 38 4.43 -7.48 -6.40
N LYS A 39 3.74 -8.19 -5.49
CA LYS A 39 2.45 -7.74 -4.94
C LYS A 39 2.58 -6.42 -4.19
N LEU A 40 3.61 -6.30 -3.34
CA LEU A 40 3.84 -5.08 -2.57
C LEU A 40 4.12 -3.87 -3.46
N GLU A 41 4.96 -4.03 -4.48
CA GLU A 41 5.29 -2.93 -5.39
C GLU A 41 4.12 -2.60 -6.32
N PHE A 42 3.30 -3.58 -6.65
CA PHE A 42 2.09 -3.38 -7.45
C PHE A 42 0.97 -2.67 -6.67
N SER A 43 0.89 -2.88 -5.36
CA SER A 43 -0.20 -2.35 -4.51
C SER A 43 -0.50 -0.85 -4.73
N PRO A 44 0.49 0.07 -4.68
CA PRO A 44 0.22 1.50 -4.93
C PRO A 44 -0.07 1.83 -6.39
N LYS A 45 0.30 0.97 -7.34
CA LYS A 45 0.13 1.17 -8.80
C LYS A 45 -1.18 0.56 -9.33
N ARG A 46 -1.95 -0.13 -8.49
CA ARG A 46 -3.21 -0.82 -8.86
C ARG A 46 -4.20 0.07 -9.57
N ALA A 47 -4.46 1.25 -9.02
CA ALA A 47 -5.46 2.18 -9.56
C ALA A 47 -5.13 2.57 -11.01
N ASP A 48 -3.88 2.95 -11.27
CA ASP A 48 -3.42 3.30 -12.61
C ASP A 48 -3.43 2.09 -13.55
N TYR A 49 -3.04 0.92 -13.05
CA TYR A 49 -3.08 -0.30 -13.86
C TYR A 49 -4.51 -0.67 -14.29
N TYR A 50 -5.49 -0.60 -13.39
CA TYR A 50 -6.90 -0.88 -13.72
C TYR A 50 -7.46 0.13 -14.71
N TYR A 51 -7.16 1.42 -14.53
CA TYR A 51 -7.54 2.46 -15.47
C TYR A 51 -6.94 2.23 -16.85
N ASP A 52 -5.64 1.97 -16.92
CA ASP A 52 -4.93 1.73 -18.17
C ASP A 52 -5.40 0.45 -18.87
N LEU A 53 -5.70 -0.60 -18.10
CA LEU A 53 -6.25 -1.84 -18.63
C LEU A 53 -7.65 -1.60 -19.21
N ALA A 54 -8.53 -0.90 -18.49
CA ALA A 54 -9.86 -0.53 -18.99
C ALA A 54 -9.77 0.31 -20.27
N MET A 55 -8.87 1.29 -20.31
CA MET A 55 -8.63 2.12 -21.49
C MET A 55 -8.08 1.32 -22.68
N ARG A 56 -7.22 0.32 -22.43
CA ARG A 56 -6.74 -0.58 -23.48
C ARG A 56 -7.85 -1.46 -24.05
N ILE A 57 -8.71 -1.99 -23.18
CA ILE A 57 -9.89 -2.79 -23.59
C ILE A 57 -10.84 -1.92 -24.42
N GLU A 58 -11.04 -0.66 -24.03
CA GLU A 58 -11.87 0.30 -24.77
C GLU A 58 -11.33 0.62 -26.16
N LYS A 59 -10.01 0.84 -26.26
CA LYS A 59 -9.34 1.21 -27.52
C LYS A 59 -9.16 0.03 -28.48
N MET A 60 -9.24 -1.21 -27.99
CA MET A 60 -9.07 -2.43 -28.77
C MET A 60 -10.26 -3.38 -28.57
N PRO A 61 -11.48 -2.97 -28.98
CA PRO A 61 -12.68 -3.79 -28.79
C PRO A 61 -12.54 -5.12 -29.55
N GLY A 62 -12.85 -6.22 -28.86
CA GLY A 62 -12.77 -7.59 -29.40
C GLY A 62 -11.39 -8.26 -29.27
N GLU A 63 -10.37 -7.56 -28.76
CA GLU A 63 -9.13 -8.20 -28.38
C GLU A 63 -9.33 -8.98 -27.06
N PRO A 64 -8.94 -10.26 -26.97
CA PRO A 64 -9.06 -11.01 -25.73
C PRO A 64 -8.14 -10.41 -24.65
N ILE A 65 -8.64 -10.32 -23.41
CA ILE A 65 -7.92 -9.74 -22.27
C ILE A 65 -6.53 -10.39 -22.06
N SER A 66 -6.40 -11.68 -22.34
CA SER A 66 -5.11 -12.39 -22.27
C SER A 66 -4.03 -11.79 -23.18
N ASN A 67 -4.40 -11.17 -24.29
CA ASN A 67 -3.44 -10.51 -25.16
C ASN A 67 -2.91 -9.20 -24.54
N HIS A 68 -3.70 -8.51 -23.72
CA HIS A 68 -3.21 -7.40 -22.91
C HIS A 68 -2.20 -7.88 -21.86
N PHE A 69 -2.48 -8.98 -21.14
CA PHE A 69 -1.54 -9.57 -20.19
C PHE A 69 -0.23 -10.01 -20.85
N ALA A 70 -0.32 -10.62 -22.02
CA ALA A 70 0.87 -11.04 -22.74
C ALA A 70 1.71 -9.87 -23.27
N LYS A 71 1.05 -8.80 -23.74
CA LYS A 71 1.75 -7.55 -24.09
C LYS A 71 2.44 -6.95 -22.87
N ASP A 72 1.79 -6.94 -21.72
CA ASP A 72 2.36 -6.42 -20.47
C ASP A 72 3.53 -7.28 -19.97
N ALA A 73 3.39 -8.61 -19.97
CA ALA A 73 4.45 -9.56 -19.61
C ALA A 73 5.68 -9.43 -20.51
N ALA A 74 5.47 -9.27 -21.84
CA ALA A 74 6.56 -9.11 -22.78
C ALA A 74 7.25 -7.74 -22.69
N ARG A 75 6.48 -6.66 -22.48
CA ARG A 75 7.02 -5.29 -22.41
C ARG A 75 7.77 -5.03 -21.11
N ARG A 76 7.34 -5.66 -20.02
CA ARG A 76 7.84 -5.42 -18.66
C ARG A 76 8.58 -6.64 -18.11
N ALA A 77 9.22 -7.41 -18.98
CA ALA A 77 9.96 -8.61 -18.57
C ALA A 77 11.04 -8.24 -17.53
N GLY A 78 11.00 -8.91 -16.37
CA GLY A 78 11.89 -8.63 -15.24
C GLY A 78 11.37 -7.57 -14.25
N GLU A 79 10.37 -6.77 -14.62
CA GLU A 79 9.66 -5.91 -13.66
C GLU A 79 8.63 -6.73 -12.86
N PRO A 80 8.31 -6.32 -11.62
CA PRO A 80 7.30 -7.00 -10.81
C PRO A 80 5.90 -7.00 -11.46
N LEU A 81 5.53 -5.95 -12.19
CA LEU A 81 4.27 -5.94 -12.95
C LEU A 81 4.30 -6.94 -14.12
N GLY A 82 5.45 -7.11 -14.80
CA GLY A 82 5.58 -8.12 -15.85
C GLY A 82 5.49 -9.55 -15.31
N LEU A 83 6.02 -9.79 -14.11
CA LEU A 83 5.88 -11.06 -13.40
C LEU A 83 4.40 -11.37 -13.08
N LEU A 84 3.67 -10.38 -12.57
CA LEU A 84 2.23 -10.53 -12.30
C LEU A 84 1.43 -10.72 -13.59
N ALA A 85 1.72 -9.96 -14.65
CA ALA A 85 1.05 -10.11 -15.93
C ALA A 85 1.30 -11.48 -16.57
N ALA A 86 2.50 -12.04 -16.44
CA ALA A 86 2.81 -13.39 -16.89
C ALA A 86 2.03 -14.45 -16.09
N LEU A 87 1.92 -14.28 -14.77
CA LEU A 87 1.12 -15.15 -13.91
C LEU A 87 -0.37 -15.08 -14.29
N TRP A 88 -0.91 -13.89 -14.53
CA TRP A 88 -2.31 -13.71 -14.95
C TRP A 88 -2.58 -14.33 -16.33
N LEU A 89 -1.63 -14.20 -17.26
CA LEU A 89 -1.69 -14.90 -18.54
C LEU A 89 -1.69 -16.41 -18.37
N ALA A 90 -0.83 -16.93 -17.49
CA ALA A 90 -0.72 -18.37 -17.22
C ALA A 90 -2.05 -18.94 -16.72
N ARG A 91 -2.69 -18.25 -15.77
CA ARG A 91 -4.00 -18.61 -15.21
C ARG A 91 -5.12 -18.55 -16.24
N TYR A 92 -5.13 -17.52 -17.08
CA TYR A 92 -6.12 -17.39 -18.16
C TYR A 92 -6.04 -18.55 -19.16
N GLU A 93 -4.84 -19.08 -19.42
CA GLU A 93 -4.61 -20.13 -20.39
C GLU A 93 -4.50 -21.55 -19.77
N GLY A 94 -4.57 -21.68 -18.45
CA GLY A 94 -4.39 -22.95 -17.73
C GLY A 94 -2.97 -23.53 -17.86
N LEU A 95 -1.98 -22.68 -18.13
CA LEU A 95 -0.57 -23.07 -18.35
C LEU A 95 0.19 -23.33 -17.04
N ASP A 96 -0.37 -22.91 -15.91
CA ASP A 96 0.19 -23.10 -14.56
C ASP A 96 -0.20 -24.44 -13.92
N GLY A 97 -0.89 -25.31 -14.67
CA GLY A 97 -1.38 -26.60 -14.17
C GLY A 97 -2.65 -26.48 -13.33
N GLN A 98 -3.27 -25.29 -13.25
CA GLN A 98 -4.57 -25.05 -12.64
C GLN A 98 -5.68 -25.03 -13.72
N THR A 99 -6.94 -25.01 -13.27
CA THR A 99 -8.10 -24.86 -14.15
C THR A 99 -7.99 -23.56 -14.92
N GLN A 100 -8.29 -23.61 -16.22
CA GLN A 100 -8.33 -22.41 -17.05
C GLN A 100 -9.42 -21.46 -16.50
N GLU A 101 -9.01 -20.28 -16.03
CA GLU A 101 -9.94 -19.30 -15.50
C GLU A 101 -10.37 -18.32 -16.59
N SER A 102 -11.69 -18.17 -16.77
CA SER A 102 -12.28 -17.22 -17.72
C SER A 102 -12.62 -15.87 -17.09
N ARG A 103 -12.72 -15.82 -15.76
CA ARG A 103 -13.08 -14.63 -14.97
C ARG A 103 -11.84 -13.89 -14.50
N LEU A 104 -11.80 -12.59 -14.76
CA LEU A 104 -10.77 -11.65 -14.32
C LEU A 104 -10.58 -11.66 -12.80
N ALA A 105 -11.68 -11.74 -12.03
CA ALA A 105 -11.59 -11.81 -10.57
C ALA A 105 -10.84 -13.08 -10.10
N GLU A 106 -11.06 -14.22 -10.75
CA GLU A 106 -10.35 -15.47 -10.43
C GLU A 106 -8.87 -15.39 -10.84
N ILE A 107 -8.59 -14.78 -12.00
CA ILE A 107 -7.22 -14.58 -12.49
C ILE A 107 -6.39 -13.71 -11.54
N PHE A 108 -6.99 -12.66 -10.96
CA PHE A 108 -6.32 -11.78 -10.01
C PHE A 108 -6.26 -12.33 -8.58
N ARG A 109 -6.99 -13.43 -8.28
CA ARG A 109 -7.08 -13.98 -6.93
C ARG A 109 -5.71 -14.25 -6.31
N GLY A 110 -5.52 -13.77 -5.07
CA GLY A 110 -4.29 -13.92 -4.33
C GLY A 110 -3.12 -13.07 -4.85
N THR A 111 -3.30 -12.23 -5.88
CA THR A 111 -2.31 -11.22 -6.31
C THR A 111 -2.73 -9.80 -6.00
N VAL A 112 -4.03 -9.57 -5.83
CA VAL A 112 -4.63 -8.29 -5.44
C VAL A 112 -5.50 -8.48 -4.18
N PRO A 113 -5.84 -7.42 -3.44
CA PRO A 113 -6.71 -7.51 -2.27
C PRO A 113 -8.11 -8.04 -2.60
N ASP A 114 -8.75 -8.71 -1.65
CA ASP A 114 -10.04 -9.39 -1.86
C ASP A 114 -11.19 -8.39 -2.13
N GLU A 115 -11.05 -7.14 -1.67
CA GLU A 115 -12.02 -6.06 -1.90
C GLU A 115 -12.12 -5.70 -3.39
N ASP A 116 -10.99 -5.69 -4.10
CA ASP A 116 -10.95 -5.45 -5.54
C ASP A 116 -11.66 -6.58 -6.29
N LEU A 117 -11.44 -7.83 -5.83
CA LEU A 117 -12.01 -9.01 -6.47
C LEU A 117 -13.54 -9.02 -6.38
N ALA A 118 -14.10 -8.58 -5.26
CA ALA A 118 -15.55 -8.48 -5.08
C ALA A 118 -16.17 -7.50 -6.08
N ILE A 119 -15.56 -6.32 -6.25
CA ILE A 119 -16.03 -5.29 -7.19
C ILE A 119 -15.93 -5.80 -8.62
N LEU A 120 -14.80 -6.43 -8.99
CA LEU A 120 -14.61 -7.00 -10.31
C LEU A 120 -15.60 -8.13 -10.59
N ALA A 121 -15.81 -9.05 -9.64
CA ALA A 121 -16.73 -10.17 -9.81
C ALA A 121 -18.18 -9.70 -10.08
N VAL A 122 -18.62 -8.62 -9.44
CA VAL A 122 -19.94 -8.02 -9.69
C VAL A 122 -20.00 -7.40 -11.09
N ALA A 123 -18.95 -6.66 -11.50
CA ALA A 123 -18.89 -6.07 -12.85
C ALA A 123 -18.85 -7.13 -13.95
N GLU A 124 -18.16 -8.25 -13.72
CA GLU A 124 -18.13 -9.39 -14.64
C GLU A 124 -19.50 -10.06 -14.78
N GLN A 125 -20.26 -10.21 -13.69
CA GLN A 125 -21.63 -10.71 -13.75
C GLN A 125 -22.56 -9.76 -14.51
N GLY A 126 -22.31 -8.45 -14.43
CA GLY A 126 -23.01 -7.43 -15.21
C GLY A 126 -22.64 -7.40 -16.70
N GLY A 127 -21.61 -8.14 -17.13
CA GLY A 127 -21.16 -8.20 -18.51
C GLY A 127 -20.32 -7.00 -18.98
N ASP A 128 -20.02 -6.04 -18.09
CA ASP A 128 -19.19 -4.87 -18.39
C ASP A 128 -17.98 -4.77 -17.44
N VAL A 129 -16.99 -5.62 -17.70
CA VAL A 129 -15.72 -5.66 -16.97
C VAL A 129 -14.94 -4.34 -17.11
N LYS A 130 -15.13 -3.64 -18.23
CA LYS A 130 -14.46 -2.36 -18.51
C LYS A 130 -14.97 -1.28 -17.54
N ASP A 131 -16.28 -1.13 -17.42
CA ASP A 131 -16.87 -0.17 -16.47
C ASP A 131 -16.47 -0.52 -15.02
N GLY A 132 -16.44 -1.81 -14.68
CA GLY A 132 -15.94 -2.27 -13.38
C GLY A 132 -14.51 -1.82 -13.06
N LEU A 133 -13.59 -1.99 -14.02
CA LEU A 133 -12.19 -1.57 -13.87
C LEU A 133 -12.05 -0.04 -13.76
N PHE A 134 -12.83 0.74 -14.52
CA PHE A 134 -12.82 2.20 -14.40
C PHE A 134 -13.29 2.67 -13.02
N ARG A 135 -14.44 2.15 -12.56
CA ARG A 135 -14.98 2.49 -11.23
C ARG A 135 -14.03 2.09 -10.11
N LEU A 136 -13.40 0.92 -10.23
CA LEU A 136 -12.40 0.46 -9.26
C LEU A 136 -11.19 1.39 -9.23
N ALA A 137 -10.69 1.81 -10.40
CA ALA A 137 -9.59 2.76 -10.49
C ALA A 137 -9.94 4.13 -9.88
N GLU A 138 -11.11 4.67 -10.18
CA GLU A 138 -11.59 5.94 -9.62
C GLU A 138 -11.73 5.86 -8.10
N ASN A 139 -12.33 4.79 -7.58
CA ASN A 139 -12.47 4.58 -6.14
C ASN A 139 -11.10 4.50 -5.46
N LEU A 140 -10.15 3.76 -6.01
CA LEU A 140 -8.80 3.65 -5.45
C LEU A 140 -8.04 4.98 -5.51
N ARG A 141 -8.20 5.78 -6.57
CA ARG A 141 -7.62 7.14 -6.65
C ARG A 141 -8.21 8.05 -5.58
N ALA A 142 -9.54 8.06 -5.44
CA ALA A 142 -10.21 8.84 -4.40
C ALA A 142 -9.76 8.43 -2.99
N MET A 143 -9.60 7.13 -2.73
CA MET A 143 -9.04 6.62 -1.48
C MET A 143 -7.59 7.05 -1.26
N SER A 144 -6.76 7.03 -2.30
CA SER A 144 -5.36 7.48 -2.22
C SER A 144 -5.26 8.97 -1.89
N GLU A 145 -6.10 9.80 -2.49
CA GLU A 145 -6.19 11.24 -2.18
C GLU A 145 -6.70 11.48 -0.75
N ALA A 146 -7.67 10.71 -0.29
CA ALA A 146 -8.12 10.79 1.10
C ALA A 146 -6.99 10.39 2.08
N LYS A 147 -6.26 9.31 1.79
CA LYS A 147 -5.11 8.86 2.60
C LYS A 147 -3.99 9.92 2.64
N SER A 148 -3.69 10.58 1.51
CA SER A 148 -2.66 11.64 1.48
C SER A 148 -3.07 12.87 2.31
N ASN A 149 -4.34 13.27 2.23
CA ASN A 149 -4.88 14.35 3.06
C ASN A 149 -4.81 14.02 4.56
N ILE A 150 -5.15 12.78 4.94
CA ILE A 150 -5.01 12.32 6.34
C ILE A 150 -3.55 12.38 6.79
N LEU A 151 -2.60 11.94 5.95
CA LEU A 151 -1.17 12.02 6.27
C LEU A 151 -0.69 13.45 6.48
N LEU A 152 -1.17 14.41 5.66
CA LEU A 152 -0.85 15.83 5.84
C LEU A 152 -1.41 16.38 7.15
N LEU A 153 -2.63 16.01 7.53
CA LEU A 153 -3.22 16.39 8.82
C LEU A 153 -2.46 15.78 10.01
N LEU A 154 -2.04 14.52 9.90
CA LEU A 154 -1.21 13.89 10.93
C LEU A 154 0.16 14.55 11.05
N ALA A 155 0.77 14.97 9.94
CA ALA A 155 2.04 15.69 9.95
C ALA A 155 1.93 17.04 10.68
N SER A 156 0.85 17.81 10.43
CA SER A 156 0.64 19.09 11.12
C SER A 156 0.37 18.91 12.62
N MET A 157 -0.39 17.88 12.99
CA MET A 157 -0.59 17.50 14.40
C MET A 157 0.74 17.08 15.05
N GLY A 158 1.59 16.35 14.34
CA GLY A 158 2.93 15.98 14.79
C GLY A 158 3.81 17.18 15.13
N ILE A 159 3.81 18.22 14.28
CA ILE A 159 4.55 19.47 14.57
C ILE A 159 4.03 20.14 15.84
N THR A 160 2.71 20.16 16.04
CA THR A 160 2.08 20.74 17.23
C THR A 160 2.49 19.97 18.50
N LEU A 161 2.51 18.64 18.44
CA LEU A 161 3.00 17.80 19.52
C LEU A 161 4.47 18.03 19.82
N ILE A 162 5.33 18.19 18.80
CA ILE A 162 6.74 18.51 18.99
C ILE A 162 6.90 19.84 19.75
N ILE A 163 6.18 20.89 19.34
CA ILE A 163 6.21 22.19 20.03
C ILE A 163 5.77 22.05 21.49
N LEU A 164 4.69 21.30 21.73
CA LEU A 164 4.21 21.01 23.08
C LEU A 164 5.29 20.31 23.92
N HIS A 165 5.97 19.31 23.38
CA HIS A 165 7.04 18.58 24.07
C HIS A 165 8.24 19.46 24.38
N VAL A 166 8.64 20.33 23.44
CA VAL A 166 9.71 21.31 23.68
C VAL A 166 9.31 22.24 24.82
N TYR A 167 8.09 22.78 24.80
CA TYR A 167 7.58 23.66 25.86
C TYR A 167 7.57 22.96 27.21
N LEU A 168 6.97 21.77 27.29
CA LEU A 168 6.90 20.99 28.52
C LEU A 168 8.30 20.57 29.02
N GLY A 169 9.20 20.22 28.11
CA GLY A 169 10.60 19.92 28.43
C GLY A 169 11.33 21.11 29.03
N VAL A 170 11.18 22.31 28.45
CA VAL A 170 11.73 23.55 29.02
C VAL A 170 11.15 23.79 30.42
N MET A 171 9.83 23.64 30.60
CA MET A 171 9.19 23.84 31.89
C MET A 171 9.69 22.85 32.95
N ALA A 172 9.85 21.57 32.60
CA ALA A 172 10.22 20.52 33.53
C ALA A 172 11.72 20.48 33.86
N PHE A 173 12.60 20.71 32.88
CA PHE A 173 14.05 20.56 33.04
C PHE A 173 14.80 21.87 33.29
N ILE A 174 14.22 23.03 32.95
CA ILE A 174 14.87 24.34 33.13
C ILE A 174 14.10 25.16 34.16
N VAL A 175 12.81 25.41 33.93
CA VAL A 175 12.03 26.35 34.77
C VAL A 175 11.78 25.78 36.15
N ALA A 176 11.31 24.54 36.26
CA ALA A 176 11.03 23.90 37.55
C ALA A 176 12.24 23.86 38.49
N PRO A 177 13.43 23.35 38.10
CA PRO A 177 14.58 23.34 39.01
C PRO A 177 15.08 24.75 39.35
N MET A 178 14.91 25.74 38.46
CA MET A 178 15.22 27.15 38.76
C MET A 178 14.28 27.71 39.83
N LEU A 179 12.98 27.41 39.73
CA LEU A 179 11.99 27.78 40.75
C LEU A 179 12.29 27.09 42.07
N ASP A 180 12.51 25.77 42.04
CA ASP A 180 12.78 24.97 43.24
C ASP A 180 14.00 25.51 43.98
N ARG A 181 15.09 25.83 43.27
CA ARG A 181 16.29 26.46 43.87
C ARG A 181 16.01 27.83 44.49
N SER A 182 15.15 28.63 43.87
CA SER A 182 14.82 29.97 44.34
C SER A 182 13.96 29.95 45.62
N PHE A 183 13.11 28.93 45.77
CA PHE A 183 12.22 28.78 46.92
C PHE A 183 12.73 27.79 47.99
N ALA A 184 13.77 27.01 47.70
CA ALA A 184 14.32 25.97 48.58
C ALA A 184 14.64 26.46 50.01
N ASN A 185 15.01 27.73 50.16
CA ASN A 185 15.36 28.32 51.46
C ASN A 185 14.21 29.08 52.14
N LEU A 186 13.07 29.22 51.46
CA LEU A 186 11.94 30.06 51.92
C LEU A 186 10.75 29.24 52.41
N LEU A 187 10.46 28.10 51.77
CA LEU A 187 9.30 27.29 52.14
C LEU A 187 9.49 25.83 51.71
N PRO A 188 9.17 24.83 52.56
CA PRO A 188 9.07 23.44 52.12
C PRO A 188 7.92 23.28 51.10
N VAL A 189 8.05 22.30 50.20
CA VAL A 189 7.10 22.04 49.09
C VAL A 189 5.66 21.83 49.58
N ASP A 190 5.47 21.32 50.80
CA ASP A 190 4.16 21.15 51.44
C ASP A 190 3.47 22.47 51.81
N GLY A 191 4.24 23.57 51.90
CA GLY A 191 3.71 24.93 52.11
C GLY A 191 3.30 25.63 50.80
N TYR A 192 3.54 25.02 49.65
CA TYR A 192 3.20 25.63 48.37
C TYR A 192 1.68 25.80 48.23
N GLY A 193 1.25 26.94 47.68
CA GLY A 193 -0.13 27.11 47.23
C GLY A 193 -0.52 26.05 46.20
N PRO A 194 -1.83 25.76 46.03
CA PRO A 194 -2.31 24.63 45.23
C PRO A 194 -1.80 24.60 43.79
N ILE A 195 -1.65 25.78 43.15
CA ILE A 195 -1.13 25.91 41.78
C ILE A 195 0.36 25.55 41.71
N ALA A 196 1.17 26.05 42.65
CA ALA A 196 2.60 25.78 42.69
C ALA A 196 2.90 24.30 43.02
N ARG A 197 2.09 23.68 43.88
CA ARG A 197 2.16 22.25 44.15
C ARG A 197 1.82 21.41 42.93
N ALA A 198 0.76 21.76 42.20
CA ALA A 198 0.39 21.08 40.96
C ALA A 198 1.48 21.19 39.89
N PHE A 199 2.10 22.36 39.75
CA PHE A 199 3.22 22.59 38.85
C PHE A 199 4.45 21.73 39.22
N HIS A 200 4.82 21.68 40.50
CA HIS A 200 5.94 20.86 40.96
C HIS A 200 5.67 19.36 40.72
N LEU A 201 4.49 18.85 41.08
CA LEU A 201 4.12 17.46 40.83
C LEU A 201 4.10 17.11 39.33
N GLY A 202 3.51 17.97 38.50
CA GLY A 202 3.43 17.76 37.05
C GLY A 202 4.81 17.73 36.38
N THR A 203 5.72 18.61 36.78
CA THR A 203 7.09 18.66 36.24
C THR A 203 7.98 17.54 36.76
N THR A 204 7.76 17.05 37.99
CA THR A 204 8.43 15.85 38.51
C THR A 204 7.94 14.60 37.79
N PHE A 205 6.64 14.45 37.60
CA PHE A 205 6.07 13.37 36.77
C PHE A 205 6.67 13.36 35.37
N LEU A 206 6.79 14.52 34.72
CA LEU A 206 7.35 14.62 33.38
C LEU A 206 8.83 14.21 33.32
N ARG A 207 9.61 14.53 34.36
CA ARG A 207 11.03 14.15 34.44
C ARG A 207 11.22 12.65 34.64
N GLU A 208 10.34 11.99 35.39
CA GLU A 208 10.44 10.56 35.69
C GLU A 208 9.76 9.66 34.63
N TRP A 209 8.59 10.07 34.14
CA TRP A 209 7.71 9.26 33.30
C TRP A 209 7.51 9.82 31.89
N GLY A 210 8.08 10.99 31.57
CA GLY A 210 7.91 11.62 30.25
C GLY A 210 8.40 10.75 29.08
N TRP A 211 9.40 9.90 29.30
CA TRP A 211 9.88 8.96 28.28
C TRP A 211 8.86 7.86 27.94
N LEU A 212 8.01 7.44 28.90
CA LEU A 212 6.93 6.48 28.66
C LEU A 212 5.79 7.11 27.84
N VAL A 213 5.49 8.38 28.09
CA VAL A 213 4.53 9.14 27.27
C VAL A 213 5.03 9.24 25.84
N LEU A 214 6.31 9.58 25.63
CA LEU A 214 6.93 9.59 24.30
C LEU A 214 6.87 8.22 23.61
N LEU A 215 7.17 7.13 24.32
CA LEU A 215 7.05 5.79 23.75
C LEU A 215 5.61 5.44 23.36
N GLY A 216 4.63 5.83 24.19
CA GLY A 216 3.22 5.65 23.90
C GLY A 216 2.79 6.40 22.63
N GLU A 217 3.21 7.65 22.49
CA GLU A 217 2.93 8.46 21.31
C GLU A 217 3.60 7.90 20.04
N VAL A 218 4.87 7.50 20.12
CA VAL A 218 5.57 6.86 18.99
C VAL A 218 4.88 5.56 18.59
N GLY A 219 4.45 4.75 19.57
CA GLY A 219 3.68 3.54 19.32
C GLY A 219 2.34 3.81 18.63
N LEU A 220 1.64 4.86 19.04
CA LEU A 220 0.38 5.29 18.43
C LEU A 220 0.60 5.78 17.00
N VAL A 221 1.60 6.64 16.76
CA VAL A 221 1.95 7.12 15.41
C VAL A 221 2.32 5.94 14.52
N TRP A 222 3.16 5.02 15.00
CA TRP A 222 3.52 3.81 14.28
C TRP A 222 2.30 2.97 13.92
N TRP A 223 1.41 2.74 14.88
CA TRP A 223 0.17 1.99 14.67
C TRP A 223 -0.73 2.65 13.61
N VAL A 224 -0.91 3.97 13.67
CA VAL A 224 -1.69 4.72 12.67
C VAL A 224 -1.05 4.64 11.29
N LEU A 225 0.27 4.76 11.19
CA LEU A 225 0.98 4.63 9.90
C LEU A 225 0.84 3.22 9.31
N CYS A 226 0.94 2.18 10.15
CA CYS A 226 0.67 0.81 9.73
C CYS A 226 -0.79 0.63 9.28
N ALA A 227 -1.76 1.21 9.98
CA ALA A 227 -3.17 1.14 9.62
C ALA A 227 -3.49 1.86 8.30
N LEU A 228 -2.83 2.98 8.00
CA LEU A 228 -3.01 3.71 6.73
C LEU A 228 -2.34 3.01 5.53
N ARG A 229 -1.29 2.24 5.79
CA ARG A 229 -0.56 1.48 4.76
C ARG A 229 -1.36 0.27 4.26
N ASN A 230 -2.12 -0.40 5.13
CA ASN A 230 -3.05 -1.45 4.73
C ASN A 230 -4.28 -0.87 4.00
#